data_AF-A0A6B2LTU5-F1
#
_entry.id   AF-A0A6B2LTU5-F1
#
_cell.length_a   1.000
_cell.length_b   1.000
_cell.length_c   1.000
_cell.angle_alpha   90.00
_cell.angle_beta   90.00
_cell.angle_gamma   90.00
#
_symmetry.space_group_name_H-M   'P 1'
#
loop_
_entity.id
_entity.type
_entity.pdbx_description
1 polymer ?
#
loop_
_entity_poly.entity_id
_entity_poly.type
_entity_poly.pdbx_seq_one_letter_code
_entity_poly.pdbx_strand_id
1 'polypeptide(L)'
;MNVGGQYYCTSIETLRRFPQSMLGLMFSGRYPTAKDMDGKYFIDRDGPAFGVILNFLRTDRVFLGTVEPSLVYAEAEYYRLPLVPEWEVDVEVQISKGRRASCRC
;
A
#
# COMPACT_ATOMS: atom_id res chain seq x y z
N MET A 1 6.38 -6.26 -8.65
CA MET A 1 6.40 -7.08 -7.42
C MET A 1 5.04 -7.70 -7.23
N ASN A 2 5.00 -8.89 -6.65
CA ASN A 2 3.79 -9.64 -6.34
C ASN A 2 3.62 -9.67 -4.81
N VAL A 3 2.49 -9.19 -4.30
CA VAL A 3 2.16 -9.14 -2.88
C VAL A 3 0.86 -9.90 -2.67
N GLY A 4 0.92 -11.11 -2.12
CA GLY A 4 -0.26 -11.96 -1.89
C GLY A 4 -1.09 -12.25 -3.14
N GLY A 5 -0.46 -12.25 -4.33
CA GLY A 5 -1.15 -12.42 -5.62
C GLY A 5 -1.48 -11.10 -6.33
N GLN A 6 -1.31 -9.95 -5.68
CA GLN A 6 -1.54 -8.63 -6.28
C GLN A 6 -0.25 -8.03 -6.83
N TYR A 7 -0.29 -7.59 -8.10
CA TYR A 7 0.88 -7.03 -8.77
C TYR A 7 0.98 -5.52 -8.60
N TYR A 8 2.13 -5.07 -8.13
CA TYR A 8 2.50 -3.66 -8.01
C TYR A 8 3.73 -3.34 -8.86
N CYS A 9 3.73 -2.15 -9.44
CA CYS A 9 4.89 -1.54 -10.05
C CYS A 9 5.31 -0.31 -9.24
N THR A 10 6.58 -0.22 -8.87
CA THR A 10 7.13 0.90 -8.11
C THR A 10 8.65 0.95 -8.26
N SER A 11 9.27 2.08 -7.88
CA SER A 11 10.72 2.22 -7.86
C SER A 11 11.33 1.66 -6.57
N ILE A 12 12.60 1.26 -6.65
CA ILE A 12 13.39 0.87 -5.47
C ILE A 12 13.52 2.04 -4.48
N GLU A 13 13.58 3.27 -4.98
CA GLU A 13 13.66 4.48 -4.16
C GLU A 13 12.44 4.61 -3.24
N THR A 14 11.22 4.39 -3.76
CA THR A 14 9.99 4.40 -2.95
C THR A 14 10.05 3.37 -1.82
N LEU A 15 10.47 2.13 -2.14
CA LEU A 15 10.56 1.04 -1.16
C LEU A 15 11.65 1.28 -0.10
N ARG A 16 12.66 2.08 -0.43
CA ARG A 16 13.78 2.44 0.44
C ARG A 16 13.62 3.78 1.14
N ARG A 17 12.48 4.47 1.00
CA ARG A 17 12.22 5.76 1.64
C ARG A 17 12.52 5.74 3.14
N PHE A 18 12.24 4.64 3.81
CA PHE A 18 12.64 4.39 5.19
C PHE A 18 13.70 3.28 5.22
N PRO A 19 15.01 3.59 5.17
CA PRO A 19 16.06 2.57 5.04
C PRO A 19 16.12 1.56 6.19
N GLN A 20 15.63 1.96 7.37
CA GLN A 20 15.58 1.12 8.57
C GLN A 20 14.31 0.27 8.67
N SER A 21 13.34 0.49 7.78
CA SER A 21 12.15 -0.36 7.68
C SER A 21 12.53 -1.72 7.08
N MET A 22 11.67 -2.71 7.27
CA MET A 22 11.86 -4.03 6.66
C MET A 22 11.94 -3.93 5.12
N LEU A 23 11.11 -3.10 4.49
CA LEU A 23 11.18 -2.85 3.04
C LEU A 23 12.51 -2.20 2.65
N GLY A 24 12.97 -1.22 3.42
CA GLY A 24 14.29 -0.59 3.21
C GLY A 24 15.43 -1.60 3.23
N LEU A 25 15.38 -2.56 4.16
CA LEU A 25 16.35 -3.64 4.27
C LEU A 25 16.23 -4.66 3.14
N MET A 26 15.03 -5.16 2.84
CA MET A 26 14.78 -6.11 1.74
C MET A 26 15.31 -5.57 0.41
N PHE A 27 14.99 -4.32 0.09
CA PHE A 27 15.37 -3.69 -1.17
C PHE A 27 16.72 -2.97 -1.14
N SER A 28 17.51 -3.13 -0.06
CA SER A 28 18.86 -2.57 0.05
C SER A 28 19.90 -3.26 -0.86
N GLY A 29 19.57 -4.45 -1.38
CA GLY A 29 20.49 -5.33 -2.10
C GLY A 29 21.44 -6.11 -1.19
N ARG A 30 21.35 -5.95 0.13
CA ARG A 30 22.20 -6.66 1.12
C ARG A 30 21.64 -8.01 1.54
N TYR A 31 20.34 -8.22 1.38
CA TYR A 31 19.65 -9.43 1.83
C TYR A 31 18.99 -10.15 0.66
N PRO A 32 19.03 -11.49 0.62
CA PRO A 32 18.26 -12.26 -0.34
C PRO A 32 16.77 -11.98 -0.13
N THR A 33 16.08 -11.59 -1.20
CA THR A 33 14.64 -11.33 -1.18
C THR A 33 13.94 -12.36 -2.05
N ALA A 34 12.81 -12.87 -1.59
CA ALA A 34 12.00 -13.83 -2.34
C ALA A 34 11.59 -13.26 -3.70
N LYS A 35 11.59 -14.15 -4.70
CA LYS A 35 11.13 -13.86 -6.06
C LYS A 35 10.12 -14.92 -6.49
N ASP A 36 9.16 -14.53 -7.31
CA ASP A 36 8.23 -15.45 -7.97
C ASP A 36 8.89 -16.19 -9.15
N MET A 37 8.12 -17.03 -9.84
CA MET A 37 8.59 -17.81 -11.00
C MET A 37 9.03 -16.92 -12.17
N ASP A 38 8.54 -15.67 -12.25
CA ASP A 38 8.92 -14.69 -13.26
C ASP A 38 10.15 -13.85 -12.83
N GLY A 39 10.75 -14.15 -11.67
CA GLY A 39 11.89 -13.41 -11.13
C GLY A 39 11.53 -12.03 -10.55
N LYS A 40 10.24 -11.71 -10.36
CA LYS A 40 9.77 -10.48 -9.72
C LYS A 40 9.78 -10.67 -8.21
N TYR A 41 10.03 -9.61 -7.46
CA TYR A 41 9.95 -9.65 -6.00
C TYR A 41 8.59 -10.16 -5.52
N PHE A 42 8.60 -11.08 -4.57
CA PHE A 42 7.43 -11.68 -3.97
C PHE A 42 7.36 -11.39 -2.47
N ILE A 43 6.18 -11.02 -1.99
CA ILE A 43 5.87 -10.78 -0.58
C ILE A 43 4.58 -11.54 -0.25
N ASP A 44 4.63 -12.42 0.75
CA ASP A 44 3.48 -13.22 1.19
C ASP A 44 2.64 -12.45 2.22
N ARG A 45 2.05 -11.33 1.80
CA ARG A 45 1.28 -10.40 2.64
C ARG A 45 0.03 -9.90 1.91
N ASP A 46 -0.85 -9.19 2.62
CA ASP A 46 -2.09 -8.67 2.06
C ASP A 46 -1.83 -7.60 0.98
N GLY A 47 -2.28 -7.90 -0.25
CA GLY A 47 -2.14 -7.00 -1.40
C GLY A 47 -2.83 -5.66 -1.18
N PRO A 48 -4.16 -5.62 -0.96
CA PRO A 48 -4.91 -4.37 -0.82
C PRO A 48 -4.34 -3.42 0.24
N ALA A 49 -4.02 -3.92 1.43
CA ALA A 49 -3.38 -3.14 2.49
C ALA A 49 -1.98 -2.66 2.10
N PHE A 50 -1.18 -3.49 1.41
CA PHE A 50 0.09 -3.05 0.86
C PHE A 50 -0.07 -1.90 -0.15
N GLY A 51 -1.18 -1.84 -0.89
CA GLY A 51 -1.49 -0.70 -1.76
C GLY A 51 -1.54 0.64 -0.99
N VAL A 52 -2.14 0.64 0.20
CA VAL A 52 -2.17 1.81 1.09
C VAL A 52 -0.77 2.14 1.61
N ILE A 53 -0.02 1.13 2.06
CA ILE A 53 1.38 1.28 2.49
C ILE A 53 2.24 1.90 1.38
N LEU A 54 2.08 1.43 0.14
CA LEU A 54 2.85 1.90 -1.00
C LEU A 54 2.53 3.37 -1.32
N ASN A 55 1.28 3.78 -1.17
CA ASN A 55 0.90 5.17 -1.34
C ASN A 55 1.49 6.06 -0.23
N PHE A 56 1.46 5.59 1.02
CA PHE A 56 2.15 6.28 2.12
C PHE A 56 3.65 6.49 1.81
N LEU A 57 4.35 5.47 1.31
CA LEU A 57 5.75 5.61 0.90
C LEU A 57 5.95 6.64 -0.23
N ARG A 58 4.94 6.93 -1.05
CA ARG A 58 5.03 7.93 -2.13
C ARG A 58 4.73 9.34 -1.63
N THR A 59 3.67 9.50 -0.84
CA THR A 59 3.07 10.82 -0.56
C THR A 59 3.25 11.30 0.87
N ASP A 60 3.73 10.45 1.79
CA ASP A 60 3.69 10.69 3.24
C ASP A 60 2.28 10.77 3.84
N ARG A 61 1.24 10.37 3.07
CA ARG A 61 -0.16 10.42 3.48
C ARG A 61 -0.82 9.06 3.36
N VAL A 62 -1.78 8.79 4.24
CA VAL A 62 -2.52 7.52 4.28
C VAL A 62 -3.91 7.74 3.71
N PHE A 63 -4.22 7.00 2.64
CA PHE A 63 -5.55 6.97 2.02
C PHE A 63 -6.08 5.54 2.10
N LEU A 64 -7.02 5.30 2.99
CA LEU A 64 -7.53 3.94 3.26
C LEU A 64 -8.42 3.41 2.13
N GLY A 65 -9.16 4.29 1.45
CA GLY A 65 -10.12 3.89 0.41
C GLY A 65 -11.16 2.91 0.98
N THR A 66 -11.13 1.66 0.50
CA THR A 66 -12.02 0.58 0.95
C THR A 66 -11.33 -0.43 1.86
N VAL A 67 -10.07 -0.21 2.24
CA VAL A 67 -9.30 -1.14 3.08
C VAL A 67 -9.54 -0.85 4.55
N GLU A 68 -9.76 -1.91 5.33
CA GLU A 68 -9.93 -1.82 6.78
C GLU A 68 -8.67 -1.24 7.46
N PRO A 69 -8.79 -0.21 8.32
CA PRO A 69 -7.66 0.42 8.99
C PRO A 69 -6.79 -0.56 9.78
N SER A 70 -7.41 -1.56 10.40
CA SER A 70 -6.73 -2.59 11.20
C SER A 70 -5.74 -3.42 10.37
N LEU A 71 -6.08 -3.75 9.12
CA LEU A 71 -5.20 -4.47 8.21
C LEU A 71 -3.99 -3.61 7.82
N VAL A 72 -4.22 -2.33 7.52
CA VAL A 72 -3.12 -1.42 7.17
C VAL A 72 -2.19 -1.22 8.37
N TYR A 73 -2.73 -1.15 9.59
CA TYR A 73 -1.94 -1.07 10.82
C TYR A 73 -1.06 -2.31 11.01
N ALA A 74 -1.63 -3.50 10.84
CA ALA A 74 -0.89 -4.77 10.93
C ALA A 74 0.23 -4.84 9.88
N GLU A 75 -0.01 -4.36 8.66
CA GLU A 75 1.02 -4.29 7.62
C GLU A 75 2.11 -3.26 7.94
N ALA A 76 1.78 -2.06 8.44
CA ALA A 76 2.79 -1.08 8.83
C ALA A 76 3.69 -1.59 9.97
N GLU A 77 3.11 -2.31 10.94
CA GLU A 77 3.86 -2.96 12.00
C GLU A 77 4.79 -4.05 11.41
N TYR A 78 4.28 -4.88 10.50
CA TYR A 78 5.06 -5.92 9.83
C TYR A 78 6.26 -5.33 9.07
N TYR A 79 6.02 -4.29 8.27
CA TYR A 79 7.08 -3.63 7.50
C TYR A 79 7.99 -2.72 8.34
N ARG A 80 7.75 -2.60 9.65
CA ARG A 80 8.51 -1.73 10.56
C ARG A 80 8.55 -0.29 10.07
N LEU A 81 7.41 0.20 9.59
CA LEU A 81 7.26 1.59 9.17
C LEU A 81 6.96 2.48 10.38
N PRO A 82 7.32 3.78 10.33
CA PRO A 82 6.90 4.69 11.38
C PRO A 82 5.37 4.74 11.43
N LEU A 83 4.82 4.32 12.58
CA LEU A 83 3.40 4.46 12.85
C LEU A 83 3.11 5.95 13.01
N VAL A 84 2.29 6.50 12.12
CA VAL A 84 1.93 7.91 12.19
C VAL A 84 0.66 7.99 13.04
N PRO A 85 0.65 8.75 14.16
CA PRO A 85 -0.50 8.84 15.06
C PRO A 85 -1.77 9.36 14.37
N GLU A 86 -1.58 10.13 13.29
CA GLU A 86 -2.59 10.83 12.52
C GLU A 86 -2.82 10.14 11.17
N TRP A 87 -3.09 8.83 11.15
CA TRP A 87 -3.72 8.20 9.98
C TRP A 87 -5.18 8.69 9.91
N GLU A 88 -5.35 10.00 9.87
CA GLU A 88 -6.62 10.66 9.68
C GLU A 88 -7.14 10.26 8.31
N VAL A 89 -8.31 9.64 8.36
CA VAL A 89 -8.93 8.97 7.25
C VAL A 89 -9.46 10.06 6.32
N ASP A 90 -8.69 10.41 5.28
CA ASP A 90 -9.24 11.11 4.12
C ASP A 90 -10.17 10.14 3.36
N VAL A 91 -11.37 9.94 3.89
CA VAL A 91 -12.48 9.31 3.17
C VAL A 91 -12.95 10.32 2.13
N GLU A 92 -12.25 10.41 1.00
CA GLU A 92 -12.83 11.02 -0.19
C GLU A 92 -13.93 10.08 -0.72
N VAL A 93 -15.12 10.27 -0.17
CA VAL A 93 -16.36 9.72 -0.66
C VAL A 93 -16.61 10.31 -2.05
N GLN A 94 -16.17 9.61 -3.09
CA GLN A 94 -16.65 9.81 -4.46
C GLN A 94 -18.08 9.24 -4.55
N ILE A 95 -19.06 9.87 -3.86
CA ILE A 95 -20.47 9.71 -4.25
C ILE A 95 -20.58 10.34 -5.63
N SER A 96 -20.56 9.47 -6.64
CA SER A 96 -21.11 9.76 -7.95
C SER A 96 -22.48 10.40 -7.74
N LYS A 97 -22.62 11.68 -8.10
CA LYS A 97 -23.93 12.30 -8.33
C LYS A 97 -24.56 11.59 -9.53
N GLY A 98 -25.15 10.43 -9.29
CA GLY A 98 -26.12 9.81 -10.17
C GLY A 98 -27.41 10.60 -10.11
N ARG A 99 -27.48 11.73 -10.82
CA ARG A 99 -28.77 12.35 -11.17
C ARG A 99 -29.43 11.48 -12.23
N ARG A 100 -30.20 10.47 -11.80
CA ARG A 100 -31.31 9.97 -12.60
C ARG A 100 -32.37 11.06 -12.63
N ALA A 101 -32.31 11.92 -13.65
CA ALA A 101 -33.45 12.74 -14.03
C ALA A 101 -34.47 11.80 -14.69
N SER A 102 -35.48 11.42 -13.91
CA SER A 102 -36.73 10.88 -14.44
C SER A 102 -37.43 12.00 -15.22
N CYS A 103 -37.24 12.05 -16.53
CA CYS A 103 -38.17 12.77 -17.40
C CYS A 103 -39.39 11.88 -17.63
N ARG A 104 -40.47 12.24 -16.95
CA ARG A 104 -41.84 11.86 -17.29
C ARG A 104 -42.61 13.17 -17.41
N CYS A 105 -42.93 13.55 -18.64
CA CYS A 105 -44.09 14.31 -19.12
C CYS A 105 -44.13 14.08 -20.62
#